data_AF-A0A2T2V2A2-F1
#
_entry.id   AF-A0A2T2V2A2-F1
#
_cell.length_a   1.000
_cell.length_b   1.000
_cell.length_c   1.000
_cell.angle_alpha   90.00
_cell.angle_beta   90.00
_cell.angle_gamma   90.00
#
_symmetry.space_group_name_H-M   'P 1'
#
loop_
_entity.id
_entity.type
_entity.pdbx_description
1 polymer ?
#
loop_
_entity_poly.entity_id
_entity_poly.type
_entity_poly.pdbx_seq_one_letter_code
_entity_poly.pdbx_strand_id
1 'polypeptide(L)'
;MKRLSFLLSLVLCFLAWSPSALAQTTPTGPVSQMNGFSRALDIEADRVFVGEPQNIHTPGRVYVYEKEGGSWTESTYLEAEDGEVGDGFGSALDAAGEQVAVGASSANSVYLYGASMDGWSQTVTVTAADSTSGFGRSVILEGDRLFVGTSTTVSPSNEQV
;
A
#
# COMPACT_ATOMS: atom_id res chain seq x y z
N MET A 1 56.59 -36.23 -9.63
CA MET A 1 55.89 -34.93 -9.66
C MET A 1 54.78 -35.00 -10.71
N LYS A 2 53.52 -35.21 -10.32
CA LYS A 2 52.28 -35.11 -11.16
C LYS A 2 51.09 -35.80 -10.45
N ARG A 3 50.61 -35.30 -9.31
CA ARG A 3 49.28 -35.64 -8.72
C ARG A 3 48.87 -34.58 -7.69
N LEU A 4 48.58 -33.35 -8.13
CA LEU A 4 48.00 -32.34 -7.21
C LEU A 4 47.06 -31.32 -7.89
N SER A 5 46.54 -31.61 -9.09
CA SER A 5 45.77 -30.60 -9.84
C SER A 5 44.30 -30.97 -10.11
N PHE A 6 43.76 -32.01 -9.47
CA PHE A 6 42.39 -32.48 -9.73
C PHE A 6 41.38 -32.17 -8.61
N LEU A 7 41.79 -31.53 -7.51
CA LEU A 7 40.89 -31.17 -6.41
C LEU A 7 40.37 -29.72 -6.49
N LEU A 8 40.86 -28.91 -7.42
CA LEU A 8 40.49 -27.49 -7.51
C LEU A 8 39.29 -27.22 -8.44
N SER A 9 38.81 -28.22 -9.21
CA SER A 9 37.64 -28.03 -10.10
C SER A 9 36.31 -28.45 -9.47
N LEU A 10 36.29 -29.03 -8.25
CA LEU A 10 35.05 -29.53 -7.63
C LEU A 10 34.42 -28.56 -6.61
N VAL A 11 35.02 -27.39 -6.39
CA VAL A 11 34.50 -26.40 -5.42
C VAL A 11 33.86 -25.18 -6.11
N LEU A 12 33.98 -25.06 -7.44
CA LEU A 12 33.52 -23.86 -8.18
C LEU A 12 32.15 -24.01 -8.87
N CYS A 13 31.36 -25.05 -8.57
CA CYS A 13 30.02 -25.26 -9.16
C CYS A 13 28.88 -25.27 -8.12
N PHE A 14 29.12 -24.82 -6.89
CA PHE A 14 28.11 -24.75 -5.83
C PHE A 14 27.85 -23.33 -5.31
N LEU A 15 28.25 -22.30 -6.05
CA LEU A 15 27.90 -20.92 -5.73
C LEU A 15 26.94 -20.38 -6.79
N ALA A 16 25.74 -20.06 -6.30
CA ALA A 16 24.67 -19.34 -6.98
C ALA A 16 23.79 -20.14 -7.97
N TRP A 17 23.21 -21.24 -7.50
CA TRP A 17 21.79 -21.44 -7.79
C TRP A 17 21.00 -21.07 -6.54
N SER A 18 20.82 -19.76 -6.34
CA SER A 18 19.80 -19.28 -5.42
C SER A 18 18.48 -19.46 -6.15
N PRO A 19 17.57 -20.37 -5.74
CA PRO A 19 16.23 -20.31 -6.26
C PRO A 19 15.72 -18.90 -5.98
N SER A 20 15.19 -18.22 -6.99
CA SER A 20 14.48 -16.96 -6.77
C SER A 20 13.48 -17.22 -5.66
N ALA A 21 13.69 -16.63 -4.49
CA ALA A 21 12.75 -16.76 -3.40
C ALA A 21 11.42 -16.25 -3.94
N LEU A 22 10.42 -17.13 -3.99
CA LEU A 22 9.10 -16.74 -4.44
C LEU A 22 8.61 -15.68 -3.45
N ALA A 23 8.55 -14.43 -3.90
CA ALA A 23 7.93 -13.33 -3.18
C ALA A 23 6.41 -13.55 -3.25
N GLN A 24 5.91 -14.48 -2.44
CA GLN A 24 4.48 -14.71 -2.29
C GLN A 24 4.08 -14.20 -0.90
N THR A 25 3.46 -13.02 -0.86
CA THR A 25 2.83 -12.46 0.33
C THR A 25 1.43 -13.04 0.44
N THR A 26 1.29 -14.24 1.03
CA THR A 26 -0.02 -14.66 1.55
C THR A 26 -0.16 -14.13 2.97
N PRO A 27 -1.30 -13.55 3.34
CA PRO A 27 -1.58 -13.23 4.74
C PRO A 27 -1.35 -14.46 5.62
N THR A 28 -0.45 -14.37 6.59
CA THR A 28 -0.19 -15.46 7.52
C THR A 28 -1.09 -15.29 8.74
N GLY A 29 -2.18 -16.08 8.84
CA GLY A 29 -3.09 -16.02 9.98
C GLY A 29 -4.30 -16.95 9.83
N PRO A 30 -5.08 -17.19 10.90
CA PRO A 30 -6.36 -17.90 10.80
C PRO A 30 -7.27 -17.13 9.84
N VAL A 31 -7.64 -17.78 8.74
CA VAL A 31 -8.39 -17.20 7.62
C VAL A 31 -9.84 -16.89 8.01
N SER A 32 -10.07 -15.82 8.78
CA SER A 32 -11.28 -15.03 8.51
C SER A 32 -11.13 -14.47 7.11
N GLN A 33 -12.14 -14.65 6.27
CA GLN A 33 -12.12 -14.25 4.87
C GLN A 33 -11.70 -12.78 4.75
N MET A 34 -10.47 -12.50 4.33
CA MET A 34 -9.97 -11.15 4.05
C MET A 34 -10.56 -10.70 2.72
N ASN A 35 -11.76 -10.15 2.77
CA ASN A 35 -12.42 -9.62 1.60
C ASN A 35 -11.67 -8.36 1.15
N GLY A 36 -11.22 -8.37 -0.11
CA GLY A 36 -10.58 -7.20 -0.72
C GLY A 36 -9.10 -7.03 -0.40
N PHE A 37 -8.39 -8.01 0.16
CA PHE A 37 -6.93 -7.94 0.24
C PHE A 37 -6.31 -7.79 -1.16
N SER A 38 -5.35 -6.87 -1.30
CA SER A 38 -4.73 -6.52 -2.58
C SER A 38 -5.72 -5.98 -3.62
N ARG A 39 -6.75 -5.25 -3.17
CA ARG A 39 -7.65 -4.53 -4.08
C ARG A 39 -6.99 -3.30 -4.70
N ALA A 40 -6.04 -2.72 -3.97
CA ALA A 40 -5.08 -1.74 -4.46
C ALA A 40 -3.70 -2.15 -3.94
N LEU A 41 -2.66 -1.85 -4.70
CA LEU A 41 -1.28 -1.99 -4.27
C LEU A 41 -0.43 -0.91 -4.93
N ASP A 42 0.65 -0.53 -4.25
CA ASP A 42 1.70 0.29 -4.83
C ASP A 42 3.06 -0.09 -4.26
N ILE A 43 4.14 0.24 -4.97
CA ILE A 43 5.50 -0.15 -4.63
C ILE A 43 6.39 1.09 -4.68
N GLU A 44 7.05 1.38 -3.57
CA GLU A 44 8.04 2.47 -3.49
C GLU A 44 9.33 1.96 -2.86
N ALA A 45 10.40 1.96 -3.67
CA ALA A 45 11.69 1.38 -3.33
C ALA A 45 11.57 -0.07 -2.80
N ASP A 46 12.02 -0.32 -1.57
CA ASP A 46 11.98 -1.63 -0.90
C ASP A 46 10.72 -1.80 -0.03
N ARG A 47 9.62 -1.11 -0.37
CA ARG A 47 8.33 -1.20 0.34
C ARG A 47 7.19 -1.50 -0.63
N VAL A 48 6.25 -2.33 -0.18
CA VAL A 48 5.00 -2.62 -0.88
C VAL A 48 3.83 -2.26 0.04
N PHE A 49 2.91 -1.46 -0.48
CA PHE A 49 1.67 -1.09 0.20
C PHE A 49 0.53 -1.92 -0.38
N VAL A 50 -0.27 -2.55 0.45
CA VAL A 50 -1.36 -3.45 0.02
C VAL A 50 -2.65 -3.11 0.74
N GLY A 51 -3.66 -2.67 -0.01
CA GLY A 51 -4.95 -2.28 0.53
C GLY A 51 -5.88 -3.48 0.78
N GLU A 52 -6.61 -3.43 1.90
CA GLU A 52 -7.74 -4.29 2.25
C GLU A 52 -8.97 -3.42 2.61
N PRO A 53 -9.62 -2.78 1.63
CA PRO A 53 -10.72 -1.85 1.88
C PRO A 53 -12.07 -2.50 2.18
N GLN A 54 -12.20 -3.84 2.09
CA GLN A 54 -13.49 -4.53 2.22
C GLN A 54 -13.54 -5.47 3.44
N ASN A 55 -12.85 -5.10 4.52
CA ASN A 55 -12.97 -5.80 5.79
C ASN A 55 -14.34 -5.51 6.44
N ILE A 56 -15.03 -6.56 6.90
CA ILE A 56 -16.38 -6.46 7.50
C ILE A 56 -16.37 -6.47 9.03
N HIS A 57 -15.20 -6.63 9.64
CA HIS A 57 -15.03 -6.74 11.08
C HIS A 57 -14.22 -5.56 11.66
N THR A 58 -13.37 -4.93 10.86
CA THR A 58 -12.57 -3.76 11.21
C THR A 58 -12.62 -2.73 10.08
N PRO A 59 -12.24 -1.46 10.33
CA PRO A 59 -11.97 -0.50 9.27
C PRO A 59 -10.99 -1.04 8.22
N GLY A 60 -11.01 -0.44 7.03
CA GLY A 60 -10.07 -0.80 5.97
C GLY A 60 -8.61 -0.59 6.40
N ARG A 61 -7.70 -1.37 5.82
CA ARG A 61 -6.27 -1.33 6.17
C ARG A 61 -5.38 -1.22 4.95
N VAL A 62 -4.18 -0.69 5.16
CA VAL A 62 -3.07 -0.77 4.18
C VAL A 62 -1.89 -1.43 4.84
N TYR A 63 -1.58 -2.65 4.42
CA TYR A 63 -0.42 -3.38 4.92
C TYR A 63 0.85 -2.84 4.27
N VAL A 64 1.89 -2.66 5.05
CA VAL A 64 3.21 -2.24 4.60
C VAL A 64 4.14 -3.44 4.71
N TYR A 65 4.67 -3.87 3.58
CA TYR A 65 5.69 -4.90 3.50
C TYR A 65 7.03 -4.27 3.18
N GLU A 66 8.08 -4.66 3.89
CA GLU A 66 9.44 -4.21 3.64
C GLU A 66 10.34 -5.38 3.24
N LYS A 67 11.35 -5.08 2.44
CA LYS A 67 12.31 -6.09 1.99
C LYS A 67 13.51 -6.17 2.91
N GLU A 68 13.58 -7.23 3.71
CA GLU A 68 14.70 -7.52 4.60
C GLU A 68 15.43 -8.80 4.20
N GLY A 69 16.74 -8.71 3.95
CA GLY A 69 17.56 -9.88 3.64
C GLY A 69 17.12 -10.66 2.39
N GLY A 70 16.42 -10.00 1.46
CA GLY A 70 15.86 -10.62 0.24
C GLY A 70 14.47 -11.23 0.41
N SER A 71 13.90 -11.18 1.61
CA SER A 71 12.54 -11.61 1.92
C SER A 71 11.63 -10.41 2.16
N TRP A 72 10.34 -10.54 1.83
CA TRP A 72 9.33 -9.54 2.17
C TRP A 72 8.66 -9.90 3.49
N THR A 73 8.59 -8.95 4.41
CA THR A 73 7.96 -9.09 5.72
C THR A 73 6.93 -7.98 5.91
N GLU A 74 5.77 -8.31 6.46
CA GLU A 74 4.81 -7.29 6.90
C GLU A 74 5.42 -6.54 8.07
N SER A 75 5.78 -5.27 7.87
CA SER A 75 6.40 -4.44 8.91
C SER A 75 5.35 -3.78 9.80
N THR A 76 4.25 -3.33 9.20
CA THR A 76 3.15 -2.65 9.90
C THR A 76 1.90 -2.60 9.01
N TYR A 77 0.85 -1.96 9.50
CA TYR A 77 -0.31 -1.56 8.71
C TYR A 77 -0.71 -0.11 9.04
N LEU A 78 -1.34 0.54 8.08
CA LEU A 78 -1.95 1.86 8.21
C LEU A 78 -3.46 1.69 8.39
N GLU A 79 -4.04 2.55 9.22
CA GLU A 79 -5.47 2.68 9.46
C GLU A 79 -5.81 4.15 9.63
N ALA A 80 -6.96 4.60 9.09
CA ALA A 80 -7.44 5.96 9.30
C ALA A 80 -7.72 6.21 10.78
N GLU A 81 -7.32 7.38 11.30
CA GLU A 81 -7.58 7.74 12.71
C GLU A 81 -9.08 7.83 13.03
N ASP A 82 -9.90 8.17 12.03
CA ASP A 82 -11.36 8.21 12.07
C ASP A 82 -12.01 7.03 11.33
N GLY A 83 -11.24 5.94 11.13
CA GLY A 83 -11.63 4.79 10.34
C GLY A 83 -12.84 4.05 10.91
N GLU A 84 -13.75 3.67 10.03
CA GLU A 84 -14.99 2.96 10.36
C GLU A 84 -15.19 1.77 9.40
N VAL A 85 -15.87 0.73 9.87
CA VAL A 85 -16.15 -0.44 9.01
C VAL A 85 -16.93 0.00 7.76
N GLY A 86 -16.37 -0.25 6.58
CA GLY A 86 -16.98 0.10 5.30
C GLY A 86 -16.58 1.46 4.72
N ASP A 87 -15.70 2.22 5.39
CA ASP A 87 -15.11 3.47 4.89
C ASP A 87 -14.36 3.32 3.55
N GLY A 88 -13.90 2.11 3.25
CA GLY A 88 -13.14 1.79 2.05
C GLY A 88 -11.69 2.28 2.11
N PHE A 89 -11.12 2.51 3.30
CA PHE A 89 -9.72 2.87 3.47
C PHE A 89 -8.80 1.82 2.80
N GLY A 90 -7.85 2.27 1.99
CA GLY A 90 -7.00 1.38 1.18
C GLY A 90 -7.62 1.00 -0.16
N SER A 91 -8.66 1.71 -0.63
CA SER A 91 -9.30 1.43 -1.92
C SER A 91 -8.54 1.97 -3.13
N ALA A 92 -7.67 2.95 -2.91
CA ALA A 92 -6.70 3.47 -3.87
C ALA A 92 -5.43 3.85 -3.11
N LEU A 93 -4.27 3.67 -3.74
CA LEU A 93 -2.96 3.91 -3.15
C LEU A 93 -2.05 4.59 -4.16
N ASP A 94 -1.22 5.50 -3.68
CA ASP A 94 -0.05 6.00 -4.39
C ASP A 94 1.02 6.40 -3.36
N ALA A 95 2.23 5.89 -3.54
CA ALA A 95 3.36 6.05 -2.65
C ALA A 95 4.50 6.75 -3.40
N ALA A 96 5.06 7.78 -2.78
CA ALA A 96 6.16 8.56 -3.36
C ALA A 96 7.12 8.99 -2.26
N GLY A 97 8.37 8.48 -2.31
CA GLY A 97 9.37 8.75 -1.29
C GLY A 97 8.88 8.33 0.10
N GLU A 98 8.77 9.29 1.02
CA GLU A 98 8.32 9.05 2.40
C GLU A 98 6.83 9.32 2.61
N GLN A 99 6.05 9.45 1.53
CA GLN A 99 4.63 9.74 1.58
C GLN A 99 3.78 8.64 0.95
N VAL A 100 2.58 8.45 1.48
CA VAL A 100 1.56 7.56 0.91
C VAL A 100 0.22 8.26 0.94
N ALA A 101 -0.46 8.35 -0.19
CA ALA A 101 -1.86 8.74 -0.29
C ALA A 101 -2.74 7.49 -0.27
N VAL A 102 -3.75 7.51 0.61
CA VAL A 102 -4.70 6.41 0.78
C VAL A 102 -6.12 6.91 0.53
N GLY A 103 -6.76 6.36 -0.49
CA GLY A 103 -8.15 6.65 -0.82
C GLY A 103 -9.15 5.85 0.02
N ALA A 104 -10.21 6.52 0.46
CA ALA A 104 -11.36 5.94 1.15
C ALA A 104 -12.65 6.46 0.51
N SER A 105 -12.99 5.92 -0.67
CA SER A 105 -14.09 6.48 -1.47
C SER A 105 -15.46 6.43 -0.81
N SER A 106 -15.71 5.48 0.11
CA SER A 106 -16.98 5.41 0.82
C SER A 106 -17.06 6.46 1.94
N ALA A 107 -15.92 6.80 2.55
CA ALA A 107 -15.80 7.91 3.49
C ALA A 107 -15.70 9.28 2.80
N ASN A 108 -15.56 9.31 1.46
CA ASN A 108 -15.40 10.54 0.68
C ASN A 108 -14.12 11.32 1.06
N SER A 109 -13.05 10.57 1.37
CA SER A 109 -11.81 11.09 1.98
C SER A 109 -10.56 10.50 1.34
N VAL A 110 -9.45 11.24 1.48
CA VAL A 110 -8.08 10.78 1.24
C VAL A 110 -7.23 11.07 2.47
N TYR A 111 -6.39 10.12 2.84
CA TYR A 111 -5.48 10.23 3.99
C TYR A 111 -4.04 10.24 3.49
N LEU A 112 -3.24 11.19 3.96
CA LEU A 112 -1.81 11.24 3.66
C LEU A 112 -1.02 10.75 4.86
N TYR A 113 -0.17 9.75 4.64
CA TYR A 113 0.79 9.27 5.63
C TYR A 113 2.19 9.75 5.30
N GLY A 114 2.95 10.03 6.34
CA GLY A 114 4.38 10.32 6.27
C GLY A 114 5.18 9.30 7.07
N ALA A 115 6.36 8.93 6.58
CA ALA A 115 7.33 8.19 7.37
C ALA A 115 7.83 9.06 8.53
N SER A 116 8.06 8.44 9.67
CA SER A 116 8.46 9.05 10.93
C SER A 116 9.44 8.14 11.66
N MET A 117 10.04 8.61 12.75
CA MET A 117 10.97 7.81 13.56
C MET A 117 10.31 6.56 14.17
N ASP A 118 8.99 6.59 14.38
CA ASP A 118 8.22 5.51 15.01
C ASP A 118 7.40 4.70 13.98
N GLY A 119 7.70 4.83 12.68
CA GLY A 119 6.98 4.18 11.60
C GLY A 119 6.19 5.18 10.76
N TRP A 120 4.92 4.92 10.49
CA TRP A 120 4.08 5.79 9.66
C TRP A 120 3.07 6.55 10.51
N SER A 121 2.85 7.83 10.19
CA SER A 121 1.84 8.66 10.85
C SER A 121 0.90 9.31 9.85
N GLN A 122 -0.38 9.41 10.19
CA GLN A 122 -1.35 10.19 9.42
C GLN A 122 -1.01 11.68 9.58
N THR A 123 -0.77 12.35 8.47
CA THR A 123 -0.36 13.77 8.43
C THR A 123 -1.50 14.70 8.05
N VAL A 124 -2.38 14.26 7.15
CA VAL A 124 -3.48 15.06 6.61
C VAL A 124 -4.67 14.16 6.29
N THR A 125 -5.87 14.63 6.62
CA THR A 125 -7.13 14.14 6.05
C THR A 125 -7.66 15.17 5.07
N VAL A 126 -7.87 14.76 3.82
CA VAL A 126 -8.44 15.57 2.75
C VAL A 126 -9.86 15.07 2.49
N THR A 127 -10.84 15.95 2.60
CA THR A 127 -12.24 15.67 2.31
C THR A 127 -12.70 16.47 1.10
N ALA A 128 -13.72 15.98 0.40
CA ALA A 128 -14.33 16.74 -0.68
C ALA A 128 -15.27 17.84 -0.18
N ALA A 129 -15.47 18.85 -1.03
CA ALA A 129 -16.60 19.76 -0.90
C ALA A 129 -17.93 18.99 -1.09
N ASP A 130 -18.94 19.42 -0.33
CA ASP A 130 -20.16 18.70 0.01
C ASP A 130 -20.79 17.85 -1.10
N SER A 131 -21.05 18.44 -2.26
CA SER A 131 -21.83 17.79 -3.32
C SER A 131 -21.05 16.72 -4.11
N THR A 132 -19.78 16.51 -3.80
CA THR A 132 -18.94 15.50 -4.44
C THR A 132 -19.17 14.14 -3.81
N SER A 133 -19.35 13.10 -4.63
CA SER A 133 -19.44 11.72 -4.12
C SER A 133 -18.27 10.87 -4.60
N GLY A 134 -17.82 9.96 -3.74
CA GLY A 134 -16.76 9.01 -4.04
C GLY A 134 -15.38 9.65 -4.18
N PHE A 135 -15.12 10.78 -3.53
CA PHE A 135 -13.78 11.36 -3.42
C PHE A 135 -12.82 10.39 -2.75
N GLY A 136 -11.61 10.28 -3.30
CA GLY A 136 -10.65 9.23 -2.92
C GLY A 136 -10.81 7.94 -3.71
N ARG A 137 -11.60 7.93 -4.80
CA ARG A 137 -11.72 6.76 -5.70
C ARG A 137 -10.44 6.41 -6.43
N SER A 138 -9.60 7.41 -6.71
CA SER A 138 -8.25 7.27 -7.23
C SER A 138 -7.41 8.39 -6.66
N VAL A 139 -6.13 8.12 -6.40
CA VAL A 139 -5.18 9.09 -5.85
C VAL A 139 -3.88 9.00 -6.62
N ILE A 140 -3.23 10.15 -6.84
CA ILE A 140 -1.86 10.25 -7.36
C ILE A 140 -1.17 11.41 -6.63
N LEU A 141 0.06 11.18 -6.18
CA LEU A 141 1.02 12.14 -5.65
C LEU A 141 2.05 12.49 -6.73
N GLU A 142 2.29 13.78 -6.90
CA GLU A 142 3.37 14.29 -7.73
C GLU A 142 4.03 15.48 -7.02
N GLY A 143 5.17 15.25 -6.39
CA GLY A 143 5.82 16.26 -5.56
C GLY A 143 4.91 16.68 -4.39
N ASP A 144 4.55 17.96 -4.33
CA ASP A 144 3.64 18.51 -3.32
C ASP A 144 2.16 18.49 -3.73
N ARG A 145 1.83 17.86 -4.86
CA ARG A 145 0.49 17.87 -5.44
C ARG A 145 -0.20 16.52 -5.21
N LEU A 146 -1.44 16.59 -4.74
CA LEU A 146 -2.34 15.46 -4.65
C LEU A 146 -3.46 15.62 -5.70
N PHE A 147 -3.62 14.63 -6.57
CA PHE A 147 -4.73 14.52 -7.50
C PHE A 147 -5.70 13.46 -6.99
N VAL A 148 -6.99 13.80 -6.92
CA VAL A 148 -8.02 12.92 -6.36
C VAL A 148 -9.18 12.77 -7.34
N GLY A 149 -9.53 11.52 -7.63
CA GLY A 149 -10.69 11.15 -8.43
C GLY A 149 -11.97 11.04 -7.59
N THR A 150 -13.10 11.26 -8.23
CA THR A 150 -14.44 11.20 -7.64
C THR A 150 -15.35 10.32 -8.52
N SER A 151 -16.50 9.88 -7.99
CA SER A 151 -17.50 9.16 -8.79
C SER A 151 -18.49 10.10 -9.47
N THR A 152 -18.88 11.19 -8.78
CA THR A 152 -19.68 12.26 -9.36
C THR A 152 -19.15 13.61 -8.89
N THR A 153 -19.17 14.58 -9.80
CA THR A 153 -19.04 16.00 -9.47
C THR A 153 -20.38 16.66 -9.75
N VAL A 154 -21.01 17.26 -8.74
CA VAL A 154 -22.16 18.14 -8.99
C VAL A 154 -21.59 19.53 -9.16
N SER A 155 -21.61 20.06 -10.39
CA SER A 155 -21.32 21.48 -10.59
C SER A 155 -22.25 22.30 -9.71
N PRO A 156 -21.78 23.36 -9.02
CA PRO A 156 -22.69 24.29 -8.37
C PRO A 156 -23.71 24.72 -9.43
N SER A 157 -25.00 24.58 -9.13
CA SER A 157 -26.03 25.12 -10.00
C SER A 157 -25.70 26.58 -10.20
N ASN A 158 -25.40 26.97 -11.43
CA ASN A 158 -25.37 28.38 -11.82
C ASN A 158 -26.79 28.92 -11.61
N GLU A 159 -27.13 29.27 -10.38
CA GLU A 159 -28.23 30.19 -10.13
C GLU A 159 -27.77 31.53 -10.71
N GLN A 160 -28.24 31.76 -11.93
CA GLN A 160 -28.24 33.05 -12.60
C GLN A 160 -28.79 34.09 -11.61
N VAL A 161 -27.95 35.06 -11.25
CA VAL A 161 -28.39 36.34 -10.67
C VAL A 161 -28.94 37.20 -11.79
#